data_AF-A0A163PW36-F1
#
_entry.id   AF-A0A163PW36-F1
#
_cell.length_a   1.000
_cell.length_b   1.000
_cell.length_c   1.000
_cell.angle_alpha   90.00
_cell.angle_beta   90.00
_cell.angle_gamma   90.00
#
_symmetry.space_group_name_H-M   'P 1'
#
loop_
_entity.id
_entity.type
_entity.pdbx_description
1 polymer ?
#
loop_
_entity_poly.entity_id
_entity_poly.type
_entity_poly.pdbx_seq_one_letter_code
_entity_poly.pdbx_strand_id
1 'polypeptide(L)'
;MAEQRQTTEAFTALQEACARENGYAVTTEIDGGVSIDLSSTPPEQQKAFATVLEGCYDNAVEQMGEQDFPTADVFYDRVVDTHGCLLAEGHSPSNPPSRETWIDSFNQADTVDVWSPYAALLEAEPAISEDEWYRLKSICVEDGIVYTTEFAGDMPNG
;
A
#
# COMPACT_ATOMS: atom_id res chain seq x y z
N MET A 1 17.84 -6.86 -5.05
CA MET A 1 17.24 -7.90 -4.17
C MET A 1 17.55 -7.66 -2.69
N ALA A 2 18.79 -7.81 -2.19
CA ALA A 2 19.08 -7.65 -0.75
C ALA A 2 19.10 -6.19 -0.26
N GLU A 3 19.77 -5.29 -0.99
CA GLU A 3 19.76 -3.84 -0.70
C GLU A 3 18.35 -3.26 -0.80
N GLN A 4 17.59 -3.60 -1.85
CA GLN A 4 16.21 -3.15 -2.02
C GLN A 4 15.28 -3.59 -0.90
N ARG A 5 15.42 -4.82 -0.37
CA ARG A 5 14.64 -5.26 0.80
C ARG A 5 14.99 -4.46 2.05
N GLN A 6 16.26 -4.16 2.27
CA GLN A 6 16.70 -3.35 3.41
C GLN A 6 16.19 -1.90 3.31
N THR A 7 16.16 -1.34 2.10
CA THR A 7 15.57 -0.01 1.84
C THR A 7 14.07 0.00 2.10
N THR A 8 13.32 -0.99 1.61
CA THR A 8 11.88 -1.12 1.90
C THR A 8 11.64 -1.31 3.40
N GLU A 9 12.35 -2.21 4.06
CA GLU A 9 12.21 -2.45 5.51
C GLU A 9 12.50 -1.20 6.35
N ALA A 10 13.55 -0.44 5.99
CA ALA A 10 13.89 0.81 6.65
C ALA A 10 12.82 1.88 6.43
N PHE A 11 12.30 1.98 5.21
CA PHE A 11 11.22 2.91 4.88
C PHE A 11 9.93 2.60 5.63
N THR A 12 9.50 1.34 5.61
CA THR A 12 8.32 0.86 6.34
C THR A 12 8.46 1.12 7.84
N ALA A 13 9.64 0.89 8.41
CA ALA A 13 9.90 1.18 9.83
C ALA A 13 9.79 2.68 10.16
N LEU A 14 10.23 3.55 9.26
CA LEU A 14 10.12 5.01 9.44
C LEU A 14 8.65 5.47 9.33
N GLN A 15 7.91 4.95 8.35
CA GLN A 15 6.47 5.23 8.23
C GLN A 15 5.69 4.72 9.44
N GLU A 16 5.97 3.50 9.90
CA GLU A 16 5.35 2.92 11.09
C GLU A 16 5.61 3.79 12.33
N ALA A 17 6.88 4.18 12.55
CA ALA A 17 7.26 5.02 13.68
C ALA A 17 6.51 6.36 13.66
N CYS A 18 6.51 7.05 12.51
CA CYS A 18 5.82 8.32 12.36
C CYS A 18 4.30 8.19 12.55
N ALA A 19 3.67 7.15 12.02
CA ALA A 19 2.23 6.95 12.19
C ALA A 19 1.86 6.70 13.67
N ARG A 20 2.70 5.94 14.39
CA ARG A 20 2.54 5.71 15.84
C ARG A 20 2.75 7.00 16.64
N GLU A 21 3.69 7.87 16.26
CA GLU A 21 3.87 9.18 16.89
C GLU A 21 2.67 10.12 16.67
N ASN A 22 1.97 9.96 15.55
CA ASN A 22 0.71 10.65 15.26
C ASN A 22 -0.52 10.00 15.93
N GLY A 23 -0.33 8.97 16.74
CA GLY A 23 -1.38 8.34 17.55
C GLY A 23 -2.16 7.21 16.87
N TYR A 24 -1.69 6.72 15.72
CA TYR A 24 -2.31 5.60 15.02
C TYR A 24 -1.73 4.25 15.46
N ALA A 25 -2.62 3.28 15.67
CA ALA A 25 -2.24 1.89 15.86
C ALA A 25 -2.10 1.23 14.48
N VAL A 26 -0.90 1.31 13.92
CA VAL A 26 -0.59 0.74 12.60
C VAL A 26 0.00 -0.66 12.69
N THR A 27 -0.20 -1.45 11.64
CA THR A 27 0.38 -2.77 11.44
C THR A 27 1.19 -2.79 10.14
N THR A 28 2.34 -3.48 10.17
CA THR A 28 3.11 -3.74 8.95
C THR A 28 2.60 -5.01 8.29
N GLU A 29 2.20 -4.88 7.03
CA GLU A 29 1.72 -5.96 6.19
C GLU A 29 2.88 -6.84 5.68
N ILE A 30 2.56 -8.06 5.24
CA ILE A 30 3.55 -9.03 4.74
C ILE A 30 4.32 -8.53 3.50
N ASP A 31 3.74 -7.59 2.76
CA ASP A 31 4.34 -6.95 1.59
C ASP A 31 5.12 -5.66 1.92
N GLY A 32 5.25 -5.31 3.21
CA GLY A 32 5.94 -4.12 3.68
C GLY A 32 5.06 -2.85 3.70
N GLY A 33 3.77 -2.97 3.40
CA GLY A 33 2.82 -1.85 3.55
C GLY A 33 2.52 -1.53 5.02
N VAL A 34 2.03 -0.32 5.29
CA VAL A 34 1.53 0.09 6.62
C VAL A 34 0.02 0.29 6.54
N SER A 35 -0.73 -0.37 7.43
CA SER A 35 -2.19 -0.33 7.49
C SER A 35 -2.68 0.04 8.90
N ILE A 36 -3.94 0.49 9.01
CA ILE A 36 -4.66 0.66 10.29
C ILE A 36 -5.81 -0.32 10.37
N ASP A 37 -6.14 -0.70 11.60
CA ASP A 37 -7.39 -1.40 11.86
C ASP A 37 -8.56 -0.41 11.82
N LEU A 38 -9.37 -0.53 10.78
CA LEU A 38 -10.55 0.32 10.56
C LEU A 38 -11.68 0.01 11.54
N SER A 39 -11.71 -1.17 12.15
CA SER A 39 -12.74 -1.54 13.14
C SER A 39 -12.55 -0.79 14.46
N SER A 40 -11.29 -0.51 14.83
CA SER A 40 -10.91 0.21 16.05
C SER A 40 -10.60 1.69 15.84
N THR A 41 -10.41 2.13 14.59
CA THR A 41 -10.12 3.53 14.25
C THR A 41 -11.41 4.30 13.89
N PRO A 42 -11.71 5.45 14.51
CA PRO A 42 -12.89 6.26 14.17
C PRO A 42 -12.88 6.70 12.69
N PRO A 43 -14.05 6.79 11.99
CA PRO A 43 -14.11 7.15 10.57
C PRO A 43 -13.47 8.50 10.20
N GLU A 44 -13.50 9.46 11.13
CA GLU A 44 -12.82 10.74 11.01
C GLU A 44 -11.29 10.60 11.02
N GLN A 45 -10.76 9.67 11.82
CA GLN A 45 -9.34 9.35 11.86
C GLN A 45 -8.91 8.48 10.69
N GLN A 46 -9.78 7.61 10.17
CA GLN A 46 -9.50 6.81 8.96
C GLN A 46 -9.25 7.73 7.75
N LYS A 47 -10.09 8.74 7.57
CA LYS A 47 -9.89 9.75 6.50
C LYS A 47 -8.66 10.61 6.71
N ALA A 48 -8.36 10.95 7.96
CA ALA A 48 -7.16 11.72 8.30
C ALA A 48 -5.87 10.88 8.24
N PHE A 49 -5.98 9.54 8.30
CA PHE A 49 -4.84 8.64 8.27
C PHE A 49 -4.06 8.74 6.96
N ALA A 50 -4.77 8.90 5.84
CA ALA A 50 -4.18 9.16 4.53
C ALA A 50 -3.19 10.34 4.55
N THR A 51 -3.63 11.49 5.06
CA THR A 51 -2.80 12.71 5.18
C THR A 51 -1.65 12.53 6.18
N VAL A 52 -1.86 11.76 7.25
CA VAL A 52 -0.80 11.49 8.23
C VAL A 52 0.27 10.58 7.63
N LEU A 53 -0.12 9.53 6.93
CA LEU A 53 0.78 8.64 6.21
C LEU A 53 1.59 9.37 5.14
N GLU A 54 0.98 10.32 4.44
CA GLU A 54 1.68 11.18 3.48
C GLU A 54 2.77 12.01 4.16
N GLY A 55 2.44 12.69 5.27
CA GLY A 55 3.46 13.38 6.06
C GLY A 55 4.56 12.45 6.57
N CYS A 56 4.21 11.20 6.88
CA CYS A 56 5.17 10.17 7.28
C CYS A 56 6.02 9.66 6.11
N TYR A 57 5.45 9.60 4.90
CA TYR A 57 6.17 9.32 3.66
C TYR A 57 7.23 10.40 3.41
N ASP A 58 6.85 11.68 3.42
CA ASP A 58 7.78 12.79 3.20
C ASP A 58 8.89 12.81 4.24
N ASN A 59 8.55 12.56 5.50
CA ASN A 59 9.52 12.48 6.58
C ASN A 59 10.50 11.29 6.40
N ALA A 60 10.01 10.13 5.97
CA ALA A 60 10.84 8.97 5.70
C ALA A 60 11.78 9.21 4.51
N VAL A 61 11.29 9.84 3.43
CA VAL A 61 12.10 10.24 2.28
C VAL A 61 13.19 11.24 2.68
N GLU A 62 12.87 12.25 3.51
CA GLU A 62 13.85 13.21 4.01
C GLU A 62 14.93 12.53 4.86
N GLN A 63 14.55 11.59 5.73
CA GLN A 63 15.48 10.88 6.61
C GLN A 63 16.39 9.88 5.89
N MET A 64 15.88 9.21 4.87
CA MET A 64 16.66 8.27 4.05
C MET A 64 17.51 9.00 3.00
N GLY A 65 17.09 10.21 2.60
CA GLY A 65 17.65 10.94 1.47
C GLY A 65 17.01 10.50 0.16
N GLU A 66 16.60 11.47 -0.67
CA GLU A 66 15.89 11.23 -1.95
C GLU A 66 16.59 10.23 -2.90
N GLN A 67 17.91 10.07 -2.78
CA GLN A 67 18.68 9.15 -3.64
C GLN A 67 18.50 7.66 -3.30
N ASP A 68 18.14 7.36 -2.05
CA ASP A 68 17.89 5.98 -1.60
C ASP A 68 16.43 5.59 -1.74
N PHE A 69 15.54 6.53 -2.11
CA PHE A 69 14.12 6.25 -2.29
C PHE A 69 13.80 5.80 -3.73
N PRO A 70 12.99 4.75 -3.94
CA PRO A 70 12.56 4.35 -5.28
C PRO A 70 11.82 5.50 -5.97
N THR A 71 12.14 5.76 -7.24
CA THR A 71 11.42 6.77 -8.01
C THR A 71 10.01 6.30 -8.34
N ALA A 72 9.10 7.23 -8.69
CA ALA A 72 7.78 6.89 -9.20
C ALA A 72 7.82 5.88 -10.37
N ASP A 73 8.86 5.95 -11.21
CA ASP A 73 9.11 4.94 -12.26
C ASP A 73 9.31 3.52 -11.72
N VAL A 74 10.06 3.38 -10.62
CA VAL A 74 10.29 2.08 -9.98
C VAL A 74 9.00 1.55 -9.37
N PHE A 75 8.17 2.41 -8.77
CA PHE A 75 6.86 2.01 -8.28
C PHE A 75 5.92 1.60 -9.41
N TYR A 76 5.92 2.32 -10.53
CA TYR A 76 5.13 1.93 -11.70
C TYR A 76 5.50 0.53 -12.21
N ASP A 77 6.80 0.24 -12.31
CA ASP A 77 7.27 -1.10 -12.72
C ASP A 77 6.79 -2.18 -11.75
N ARG A 78 6.81 -1.92 -10.44
CA ARG A 78 6.35 -2.85 -9.39
C ARG A 78 4.84 -3.13 -9.47
N VAL A 79 4.00 -2.10 -9.65
CA VAL A 79 2.55 -2.30 -9.76
C VAL A 79 2.17 -3.03 -11.05
N VAL A 80 2.92 -2.82 -12.13
CA VAL A 80 2.74 -3.55 -13.40
C VAL A 80 3.16 -5.01 -13.27
N ASP A 81 4.28 -5.29 -12.59
CA ASP A 81 4.71 -6.66 -12.28
C ASP A 81 3.69 -7.37 -11.40
N THR A 82 3.14 -6.68 -10.40
CA THR A 82 2.06 -7.19 -9.52
C THR A 82 0.81 -7.52 -10.33
N HIS A 83 0.38 -6.63 -11.23
CA HIS A 83 -0.73 -6.88 -12.15
C HIS A 83 -0.49 -8.15 -12.99
N GLY A 84 0.72 -8.33 -13.53
CA GLY A 84 1.09 -9.53 -14.27
C GLY A 84 1.04 -10.81 -13.41
N CYS A 85 1.48 -10.73 -12.16
CA CYS A 85 1.40 -11.83 -11.19
C CYS A 85 -0.04 -12.21 -10.87
N LEU A 86 -0.91 -11.22 -10.61
CA LEU A 86 -2.32 -11.45 -10.32
C LEU A 86 -3.04 -12.12 -11.50
N LEU A 87 -2.75 -11.72 -12.74
CA LEU A 87 -3.24 -12.40 -13.94
C LEU A 87 -2.78 -13.86 -14.00
N ALA A 88 -1.53 -14.14 -13.61
CA ALA A 88 -0.99 -15.51 -13.59
C ALA A 88 -1.61 -16.39 -12.48
N GLU A 89 -1.97 -15.80 -11.34
CA GLU A 89 -2.72 -16.46 -10.27
C GLU A 89 -4.22 -16.66 -10.60
N GLY A 90 -4.67 -16.18 -11.77
CA GLY A 90 -6.03 -16.38 -12.27
C GLY A 90 -7.02 -15.28 -11.90
N HIS A 91 -6.53 -14.17 -11.34
CA HIS A 91 -7.33 -12.98 -11.03
C HIS A 91 -7.44 -12.07 -12.26
N SER A 92 -8.39 -11.14 -12.23
CA SER A 92 -8.63 -10.20 -13.33
C SER A 92 -8.61 -8.75 -12.81
N PRO A 93 -7.44 -8.24 -12.41
CA PRO A 93 -7.29 -6.84 -12.00
C PRO A 93 -7.64 -5.88 -13.16
N SER A 94 -7.94 -4.62 -12.82
CA SER A 94 -8.13 -3.57 -13.82
C SER A 94 -6.83 -3.31 -14.60
N ASN A 95 -6.93 -2.89 -15.86
CA ASN A 95 -5.73 -2.58 -16.64
C ASN A 95 -5.01 -1.37 -16.05
N PRO A 96 -3.66 -1.36 -16.03
CA PRO A 96 -2.89 -0.21 -15.58
C PRO A 96 -3.15 1.01 -16.49
N PRO A 97 -3.18 2.23 -15.92
CA PRO A 97 -3.10 3.45 -16.70
C PRO A 97 -1.72 3.56 -17.38
N SER A 98 -1.59 4.54 -18.28
CA SER A 98 -0.28 4.82 -18.90
C SER A 98 0.75 5.23 -17.84
N ARG A 99 2.04 4.92 -18.07
CA ARG A 99 3.14 5.30 -17.16
C ARG A 99 3.11 6.78 -16.80
N GLU A 100 2.97 7.66 -17.80
CA GLU A 100 2.92 9.10 -17.56
C GLU A 100 1.72 9.48 -16.70
N THR A 101 0.53 8.95 -16.98
CA THR A 101 -0.67 9.20 -16.16
C THR A 101 -0.48 8.72 -14.73
N TRP A 102 0.13 7.54 -14.56
CA TRP A 102 0.35 6.97 -13.24
C TRP A 102 1.35 7.78 -12.42
N ILE A 103 2.49 8.15 -13.01
CA ILE A 103 3.52 8.98 -12.35
C ILE A 103 2.97 10.37 -12.03
N ASP A 104 2.18 10.93 -12.94
CA ASP A 104 1.51 12.22 -12.73
C ASP A 104 0.54 12.14 -11.54
N SER A 105 -0.27 11.08 -11.45
CA SER A 105 -1.10 10.81 -10.27
C SER A 105 -0.27 10.57 -9.02
N PHE A 106 0.81 9.81 -9.08
CA PHE A 106 1.69 9.55 -7.93
C PHE A 106 2.34 10.83 -7.39
N ASN A 107 2.68 11.77 -8.27
CA ASN A 107 3.28 13.05 -7.89
C ASN A 107 2.26 14.13 -7.50
N GLN A 108 0.99 13.98 -7.87
CA GLN A 108 -0.07 14.96 -7.60
C GLN A 108 -1.06 14.53 -6.50
N ALA A 109 -1.18 13.24 -6.25
CA ALA A 109 -2.15 12.70 -5.31
C ALA A 109 -1.54 12.55 -3.91
N ASP A 110 -2.38 12.75 -2.90
CA ASP A 110 -2.25 12.04 -1.64
C ASP A 110 -2.12 10.56 -2.03
N THR A 111 -0.98 9.91 -1.73
CA THR A 111 -0.53 8.58 -2.23
C THR A 111 -1.56 7.43 -2.24
N VAL A 112 -2.72 7.64 -1.59
CA VAL A 112 -3.83 6.71 -1.39
C VAL A 112 -4.77 6.59 -2.60
N ASP A 113 -4.81 7.59 -3.50
CA ASP A 113 -5.67 7.59 -4.70
C ASP A 113 -4.95 7.12 -5.98
N VAL A 114 -3.73 6.61 -5.84
CA VAL A 114 -2.95 6.10 -6.96
C VAL A 114 -3.47 4.71 -7.37
N TRP A 115 -3.57 4.46 -8.68
CA TRP A 115 -4.03 3.17 -9.19
C TRP A 115 -3.17 2.02 -8.63
N SER A 116 -3.87 1.01 -8.09
CA SER A 116 -3.31 -0.27 -7.64
C SER A 116 -4.10 -1.42 -8.28
N PRO A 117 -3.44 -2.50 -8.74
CA PRO A 117 -4.13 -3.68 -9.26
C PRO A 117 -4.95 -4.41 -8.19
N TYR A 118 -4.62 -4.25 -6.90
CA TYR A 118 -5.37 -4.84 -5.80
C TYR A 118 -6.71 -4.12 -5.50
N ALA A 119 -6.82 -2.82 -5.80
CA ALA A 119 -8.05 -2.06 -5.58
C ALA A 119 -9.26 -2.71 -6.29
N ALA A 120 -9.06 -3.15 -7.53
CA ALA A 120 -10.10 -3.82 -8.32
C ALA A 120 -10.56 -5.17 -7.73
N LEU A 121 -9.70 -5.84 -6.93
CA LEU A 121 -10.04 -7.11 -6.28
C LEU A 121 -10.86 -6.91 -5.00
N LEU A 122 -10.66 -5.79 -4.31
CA LEU A 122 -11.46 -5.38 -3.16
C LEU A 122 -12.86 -4.90 -3.60
N GLU A 123 -12.93 -4.21 -4.73
CA GLU A 123 -14.18 -3.70 -5.31
C GLU A 123 -14.97 -4.75 -6.12
N ALA A 124 -14.39 -5.92 -6.38
CA ALA A 124 -15.04 -6.98 -7.15
C ALA A 124 -16.27 -7.56 -6.41
N GLU A 125 -17.21 -8.17 -7.15
CA GLU A 125 -18.30 -8.95 -6.57
C GLU A 125 -18.25 -10.42 -7.05
N PRO A 126 -18.05 -11.41 -6.15
CA PRO A 126 -17.75 -11.24 -4.73
C PRO A 126 -16.35 -10.65 -4.52
N ALA A 127 -16.20 -9.84 -3.46
CA ALA A 127 -14.91 -9.29 -3.08
C ALA A 127 -13.94 -10.42 -2.72
N ILE A 128 -12.65 -10.19 -2.95
CA ILE A 128 -11.61 -11.13 -2.55
C ILE A 128 -11.68 -11.40 -1.04
N SER A 129 -11.63 -12.67 -0.65
CA SER A 129 -11.57 -13.04 0.76
C SER A 129 -10.24 -12.64 1.40
N GLU A 130 -10.23 -12.33 2.68
CA GLU A 130 -9.03 -11.99 3.45
C GLU A 130 -7.92 -13.05 3.36
N ASP A 131 -8.26 -14.34 3.43
CA ASP A 131 -7.29 -15.43 3.28
C ASP A 131 -6.62 -15.43 1.90
N GLU A 132 -7.40 -15.26 0.84
CA GLU A 132 -6.89 -15.18 -0.54
C GLU A 132 -6.09 -13.89 -0.74
N TRP A 133 -6.50 -12.81 -0.11
CA TRP A 133 -5.80 -11.54 -0.13
C TRP A 133 -4.39 -11.64 0.46
N TYR A 134 -4.25 -12.18 1.69
CA TYR A 134 -2.95 -12.38 2.30
C TYR A 134 -2.10 -13.39 1.54
N ARG A 135 -2.73 -14.45 1.00
CA ARG A 135 -2.05 -15.40 0.12
C ARG A 135 -1.49 -14.67 -1.11
N LEU A 136 -2.28 -13.85 -1.79
CA LEU A 136 -1.82 -13.11 -2.96
C LEU A 136 -0.74 -12.10 -2.58
N LYS A 137 -0.85 -11.33 -1.50
CA LYS A 137 0.22 -10.43 -1.06
C LYS A 137 1.53 -11.15 -0.78
N SER A 138 1.48 -12.42 -0.36
CA SER A 138 2.69 -13.24 -0.16
C SER A 138 3.35 -13.73 -1.46
N ILE A 139 2.61 -13.72 -2.58
CA ILE A 139 3.05 -14.22 -3.90
C ILE A 139 3.33 -13.04 -4.85
N CYS A 140 2.40 -12.11 -4.95
CA CYS A 140 2.36 -10.94 -5.83
C CYS A 140 2.59 -9.66 -5.01
N VAL A 141 3.85 -9.43 -4.61
CA VAL A 141 4.23 -8.31 -3.73
C VAL A 141 4.15 -6.97 -4.48
N GLU A 142 3.37 -6.02 -3.96
CA GLU A 142 3.24 -4.66 -4.53
C GLU A 142 4.29 -3.66 -4.02
N ASP A 143 5.05 -3.99 -2.96
CA ASP A 143 6.21 -3.27 -2.39
C ASP A 143 6.13 -1.73 -2.47
N GLY A 144 5.57 -1.13 -1.42
CA GLY A 144 5.74 0.29 -1.11
C GLY A 144 4.70 1.26 -1.68
N ILE A 145 3.55 0.76 -2.15
CA ILE A 145 2.37 1.60 -2.33
C ILE A 145 1.41 1.37 -1.18
N VAL A 146 1.08 2.46 -0.51
CA VAL A 146 0.14 2.49 0.60
C VAL A 146 -1.27 2.52 0.03
N TYR A 147 -2.09 1.56 0.44
CA TYR A 147 -3.51 1.61 0.16
C TYR A 147 -4.27 1.14 1.40
N THR A 148 -5.42 1.75 1.63
CA THR A 148 -6.33 1.36 2.70
C THR A 148 -7.15 0.16 2.23
N THR A 149 -7.17 -0.93 3.00
CA THR A 149 -8.04 -2.09 2.71
C THR A 149 -9.20 -2.15 3.70
N GLU A 150 -10.41 -2.33 3.18
CA GLU A 150 -11.59 -2.66 3.99
C GLU A 150 -12.04 -4.08 3.64
N PHE A 151 -11.82 -5.06 4.53
CA PHE A 151 -12.50 -6.34 4.43
C PHE A 151 -13.79 -6.30 5.24
N ALA A 152 -14.92 -6.60 4.61
CA ALA A 152 -16.17 -6.82 5.32
C ALA A 152 -16.09 -8.16 6.08
N GLY A 153 -15.36 -8.20 7.21
CA GLY A 153 -15.06 -9.44 7.91
C GLY A 153 -14.61 -9.34 9.36
N ASP A 154 -14.01 -8.22 9.80
CA ASP A 154 -13.48 -8.07 11.17
C ASP A 154 -14.58 -7.75 12.21
N MET A 155 -15.58 -8.64 12.27
CA MET A 155 -16.38 -8.82 13.48
C MET A 155 -15.68 -9.86 14.36
N PRO A 156 -15.06 -9.47 15.49
CA PRO A 156 -14.83 -10.43 16.54
C PRO A 156 -16.21 -10.87 17.05
N ASN A 157 -16.61 -12.09 16.67
CA ASN A 157 -17.59 -12.83 17.46
C ASN A 157 -16.92 -13.16 18.80
N GLY A 158 -17.23 -12.36 19.82
CA GLY A 158 -16.81 -12.58 21.20
C GLY A 158 -17.57 -11.70 22.17
#